data_AF-A0A699XR45-F1
#
_entry.id   AF-A0A699XR45-F1
#
_cell.length_a   1.000
_cell.length_b   1.000
_cell.length_c   1.000
_cell.angle_alpha   90.00
_cell.angle_beta   90.00
_cell.angle_gamma   90.00
#
_symmetry.space_group_name_H-M   'P 1'
#
loop_
_entity.id
_entity.type
_entity.pdbx_description
1 polymer ?
#
loop_
_entity_poly.entity_id
_entity_poly.type
_entity_poly.pdbx_seq_one_letter_code
_entity_poly.pdbx_strand_id
1 'polypeptide(L)' 'DEKIEKVKIWKTPTTVKDVQEFLGFANFHRNFVKDFSARARPLTELTKKDVEFQWGKEQEEA' A
#
# COMPACT_ATOMS: atom_id res chain seq x y z
N ASP A 1 2.10 8.80 20.68
CA ASP A 1 1.59 9.10 19.33
C ASP A 1 1.14 7.80 18.66
N GLU A 2 -0.05 7.34 19.00
CA GLU A 2 -0.54 5.97 18.72
C GLU A 2 -0.75 5.69 17.22
N LYS A 3 -0.81 6.75 16.39
CA LYS A 3 -1.03 6.67 14.94
C LYS A 3 0.20 6.21 14.17
N ILE A 4 1.41 6.52 14.65
CA ILE A 4 2.66 6.15 13.97
C ILE A 4 3.03 4.69 14.26
N GLU A 5 2.72 4.18 15.45
CA GLU A 5 2.99 2.77 15.80
C GLU A 5 2.14 1.81 14.96
N LYS A 6 0.89 2.16 14.64
CA LYS A 6 0.04 1.33 13.77
C LYS A 6 0.61 1.19 12.35
N VAL A 7 1.30 2.22 11.85
CA VAL A 7 1.99 2.15 10.55
C VAL A 7 3.22 1.23 10.62
N LYS A 8 3.93 1.20 11.75
CA LYS A 8 5.06 0.27 11.97
C LYS A 8 4.63 -1.19 12.17
N ILE A 9 3.38 -1.43 12.56
CA ILE A 9 2.82 -2.78 12.79
C ILE A 9 1.92 -3.22 11.61
N TRP A 10 1.97 -2.52 10.47
CA TRP A 10 1.25 -2.99 9.29
C TRP A 10 1.91 -4.27 8.79
N LYS A 11 1.18 -5.39 8.91
CA LYS A 11 1.61 -6.67 8.33
C LYS A 11 1.64 -6.53 6.81
N THR A 12 2.57 -7.24 6.18
CA THR A 12 2.63 -7.36 4.72
C THR A 12 1.26 -7.82 4.19
N PRO A 13 0.63 -7.05 3.28
CA PRO A 13 -0.64 -7.43 2.68
C PRO A 13 -0.51 -8.78 1.98
N THR A 14 -1.43 -9.70 2.27
CA THR A 14 -1.49 -11.01 1.59
C THR A 14 -2.66 -11.11 0.63
N THR A 15 -3.55 -10.12 0.63
CA THR A 15 -4.73 -10.06 -0.24
C THR A 15 -4.92 -8.69 -0.87
N VAL A 16 -5.66 -8.66 -1.99
CA VAL A 16 -6.09 -7.42 -2.65
C VAL A 16 -6.83 -6.48 -1.69
N LYS A 17 -7.63 -7.05 -0.78
CA LYS A 17 -8.42 -6.26 0.17
C LYS A 17 -7.53 -5.54 1.18
N ASP A 18 -6.48 -6.21 1.68
CA ASP A 18 -5.50 -5.60 2.59
C ASP A 18 -4.75 -4.45 1.91
N VAL A 19 -4.40 -4.62 0.63
CA VAL A 19 -3.77 -3.56 -0.16
C VAL A 19 -4.71 -2.37 -0.36
N GLN A 20 -5.99 -2.62 -0.64
CA GLN A 20 -6.99 -1.54 -0.76
C GLN A 20 -7.18 -0.77 0.57
N GLU A 21 -7.18 -1.47 1.70
CA GLU A 21 -7.27 -0.85 3.02
C GLU A 21 -6.04 0.00 3.33
N PHE A 22 -4.83 -0.52 3.03
CA PHE A 22 -3.58 0.22 3.15
C PHE A 22 -3.57 1.46 2.25
N LEU A 23 -3.95 1.32 0.98
CA LEU A 23 -4.02 2.44 0.04
C LEU A 23 -5.05 3.49 0.50
N GLY A 24 -6.17 3.07 1.06
CA GLY A 24 -7.17 3.97 1.65
C GLY A 24 -6.58 4.81 2.79
N PHE A 25 -5.83 4.17 3.69
CA PHE A 25 -5.12 4.87 4.76
C PHE A 25 -4.01 5.78 4.24
N ALA A 26 -3.15 5.27 3.36
CA ALA A 26 -2.01 6.00 2.85
C ALA A 26 -2.44 7.21 2.00
N ASN A 27 -3.57 7.12 1.29
CA ASN A 27 -4.15 8.23 0.54
C ASN A 27 -4.59 9.39 1.45
N PHE A 28 -4.99 9.13 2.70
CA PHE A 28 -5.26 10.19 3.69
C PHE A 28 -4.00 10.97 4.08
N HIS A 29 -2.83 10.31 4.05
CA HIS A 29 -1.54 10.89 4.40
C HIS A 29 -0.67 11.28 3.19
N ARG A 30 -1.20 11.18 1.96
CA ARG A 30 -0.43 11.38 0.72
C ARG A 30 0.28 12.72 0.61
N ASN A 31 -0.26 13.77 1.25
CA ASN A 31 0.33 15.11 1.23
C ASN A 31 1.71 15.18 1.92
N PHE A 32 2.03 14.20 2.77
CA PHE A 32 3.30 14.09 3.48
C PHE A 32 4.28 13.14 2.79
N VAL A 33 3.86 12.42 1.75
CA VAL A 33 4.68 11.44 1.03
C VAL A 33 5.01 11.98 -0.34
N LYS A 34 6.28 12.35 -0.54
CA LYS A 34 6.77 12.80 -1.84
C LYS A 34 6.64 11.66 -2.87
N ASP A 35 6.12 12.00 -4.04
CA ASP A 35 5.91 11.07 -5.15
C ASP A 35 5.02 9.87 -4.77
N PHE A 36 4.04 10.08 -3.87
CA PHE A 36 3.11 9.03 -3.40
C PHE A 36 2.49 8.23 -4.55
N SER A 37 2.04 8.90 -5.62
CA SER A 37 1.44 8.21 -6.76
C SER A 37 2.40 7.25 -7.48
N ALA A 38 3.70 7.56 -7.53
CA ALA A 38 4.70 6.69 -8.12
C ALA A 38 5.00 5.48 -7.21
N ARG A 39 5.09 5.71 -5.89
CA ARG A 39 5.31 4.69 -4.86
C ARG A 39 4.12 3.73 -4.71
N ALA A 40 2.90 4.27 -4.70
CA ALA A 40 1.68 3.49 -4.60
C ALA A 40 1.33 2.75 -5.90
N ARG A 41 2.01 3.03 -7.01
CA ARG A 41 1.72 2.43 -8.32
C ARG A 41 1.76 0.90 -8.29
N PRO A 42 2.86 0.23 -7.88
CA PRO A 42 2.91 -1.24 -7.78
C PRO A 42 1.79 -1.83 -6.90
N LEU A 43 1.42 -1.13 -5.82
CA LEU A 43 0.32 -1.55 -4.94
C LEU A 43 -1.04 -1.38 -5.61
N THR A 44 -1.26 -0.28 -6.34
CA THR A 44 -2.52 -0.08 -7.09
C THR A 44 -2.67 -1.08 -8.23
N GLU A 45 -1.59 -1.55 -8.86
CA GLU A 45 -1.64 -2.57 -9.91
C GLU A 45 -2.18 -3.89 -9.38
N LEU A 46 -1.80 -4.28 -8.15
CA LEU A 46 -2.34 -5.47 -7.48
C LEU A 46 -3.84 -5.41 -7.21
N THR A 47 -4.46 -4.22 -7.26
CA THR A 47 -5.90 -4.06 -7.02
C THR A 47 -6.75 -4.15 -8.28
N LYS A 48 -6.14 -4.27 -9.46
CA LYS A 48 -6.85 -4.37 -10.74
C LYS A 48 -7.49 -5.75 -10.90
N LYS A 49 -8.71 -5.79 -11.43
CA LYS A 49 -9.50 -7.04 -11.59
C LYS A 49 -8.85 -8.09 -12.50
N ASP A 50 -7.94 -7.67 -13.38
CA ASP A 50 -7.28 -8.54 -14.37
C ASP A 50 -5.85 -8.93 -13.96
N VAL A 51 -5.43 -8.56 -12.74
CA VAL A 51 -4.08 -8.81 -12.24
C VAL A 51 -4.15 -9.86 -11.14
N GLU A 52 -3.40 -10.95 -11.32
CA GLU A 52 -3.19 -11.92 -10.25
C GLU A 52 -2.42 -11.26 -9.10
N PHE A 53 -2.90 -11.45 -7.88
CA PHE A 53 -2.23 -10.90 -6.71
C PHE A 53 -0.89 -11.62 -6.51
N GLN A 54 0.20 -10.92 -6.81
CA GLN A 54 1.56 -11.40 -6.58
C GLN A 54 2.35 -10.36 -5.79
N TRP A 55 2.65 -10.68 -4.54
CA TRP A 55 3.49 -9.83 -3.71
C TRP A 55 4.97 -10.13 -3.97
N GLY A 56 5.64 -9.24 -4.69
CA GLY A 56 7.07 -9.33 -5.02
C GLY A 56 7.89 -8.18 -4.44
N LYS A 57 9.13 -8.05 -4.89
CA LYS A 57 10.04 -6.98 -4.45
C LYS A 57 9.49 -5.59 -4.73
N GLU A 58 8.87 -5.39 -5.89
CA GLU A 58 8.32 -4.08 -6.28
C GLU A 58 7.22 -3.59 -5.33
N GLN A 59 6.48 -4.51 -4.72
CA GLN A 59 5.43 -4.21 -3.75
C GLN A 59 5.98 -4.05 -2.33
N GLU A 60 7.07 -4.75 -2.00
CA GLU A 60 7.75 -4.63 -0.71
C GLU A 60 8.62 -3.36 -0.60
N GLU A 61 9.16 -2.87 -1.73
CA GLU A 61 9.97 -1.65 -1.81
C GLU A 61 9.14 -0.36 -2.05
N ALA A 62 7.81 -0.51 -2.19
CA ALA A 62 6.84 0.56 -2.51
C ALA A 62 6.60 1.56 -1.37
#